data_AF-A0A5K0VN07-F1
#
_entry.id   AF-A0A5K0VN07-F1
#
_cell.length_a   1.000
_cell.length_b   1.000
_cell.length_c   1.000
_cell.angle_alpha   90.00
_cell.angle_beta   90.00
_cell.angle_gamma   90.00
#
_symmetry.space_group_name_H-M   'P 1'
#
loop_
_entity.id
_entity.type
_entity.pdbx_description
1 polymer ?
#
loop_
_entity_poly.entity_id
_entity_poly.type
_entity_poly.pdbx_seq_one_letter_code
_entity_poly.pdbx_strand_id
1 'polypeptide(L)'
;MLGKLGQSFNSAGIASSVSVFLRDHHLALPHLSVRDVRSIDWRDLKRRGFKGVVFDKDNTLTAPYSNFLWPSLSNSLDDCKLVFQGNVAILSNSAGAVEFQRKFVLISISDCNFPFYLNVLWW
;
A
#
# COMPACT_ATOMS: atom_id res chain seq x y z
N MET A 1 -23.07 -5.45 25.31
CA MET A 1 -23.38 -4.73 24.05
C MET A 1 -22.87 -3.30 24.16
N LEU A 2 -21.58 -3.06 23.90
CA LEU A 2 -21.02 -1.71 23.87
C LEU A 2 -19.91 -1.70 22.80
N GLY A 3 -20.30 -1.83 21.54
CA GLY A 3 -19.39 -1.89 20.42
C GLY A 3 -19.85 -0.96 19.32
N LYS A 4 -18.89 -0.25 18.71
CA LYS A 4 -19.00 0.47 17.43
C LYS A 4 -19.61 1.88 17.44
N LEU A 5 -19.20 2.76 18.37
CA LEU A 5 -19.51 4.20 18.26
C LEU A 5 -18.47 5.03 17.49
N GLY A 6 -17.48 4.41 16.84
CA GLY A 6 -16.34 5.12 16.23
C GLY A 6 -16.04 4.81 14.76
N GLN A 7 -16.81 3.96 14.08
CA GLN A 7 -16.61 3.71 12.64
C GLN A 7 -17.61 4.55 11.84
N SER A 8 -17.11 5.46 11.01
CA SER A 8 -17.94 6.20 10.06
C SER A 8 -18.43 5.26 8.96
N PHE A 9 -19.71 5.39 8.58
CA PHE A 9 -20.27 4.60 7.50
C PHE A 9 -19.79 5.16 6.14
N ASN A 10 -18.89 4.45 5.47
CA ASN A 10 -18.38 4.84 4.16
C ASN A 10 -19.22 4.23 3.03
N SER A 11 -20.37 4.83 2.74
CA SER A 11 -21.28 4.38 1.67
C SER A 11 -20.63 4.38 0.30
N ALA A 12 -19.78 5.37 0.01
CA ALA A 12 -19.03 5.45 -1.24
C ALA A 12 -18.05 4.28 -1.38
N GLY A 13 -17.33 3.93 -0.31
CA GLY A 13 -16.45 2.77 -0.26
C GLY A 13 -17.20 1.46 -0.50
N ILE A 14 -18.36 1.28 0.15
CA ILE A 14 -19.21 0.09 -0.04
C ILE A 14 -19.68 -0.02 -1.48
N ALA A 15 -20.21 1.07 -2.06
CA ALA A 15 -20.67 1.07 -3.45
C ALA A 15 -19.54 0.73 -4.43
N SER A 16 -18.35 1.28 -4.21
CA SER A 16 -17.15 0.98 -5.01
C SER A 16 -16.75 -0.49 -4.89
N SER A 17 -16.72 -1.06 -3.68
CA SER A 17 -16.42 -2.48 -3.47
C SER A 17 -17.43 -3.40 -4.18
N VAL A 18 -18.73 -3.05 -4.14
CA VAL A 18 -19.77 -3.78 -4.87
C VAL A 18 -19.55 -3.69 -6.39
N SER A 19 -19.17 -2.53 -6.91
CA SER A 19 -18.87 -2.38 -8.35
C SER A 19 -17.68 -3.25 -8.77
N VAL A 20 -16.60 -3.27 -7.98
CA VAL A 20 -15.44 -4.14 -8.23
C VAL A 20 -15.85 -5.60 -8.24
N PHE A 21 -16.71 -6.01 -7.29
CA PHE A 21 -17.17 -7.39 -7.21
C PHE A 21 -18.15 -7.79 -8.32
N LEU A 22 -18.92 -6.88 -8.90
CA LEU A 22 -19.94 -7.23 -9.90
C LEU A 22 -19.51 -6.95 -11.35
N ARG A 23 -18.56 -6.04 -11.56
CA ARG A 23 -18.24 -5.51 -12.90
C ARG A 23 -16.74 -5.53 -13.18
N ASP A 24 -15.94 -5.09 -12.22
CA ASP A 24 -14.52 -4.83 -12.44
C ASP A 24 -13.62 -5.83 -11.71
N HIS A 25 -13.92 -7.12 -11.83
CA HIS A 25 -13.22 -8.20 -11.11
C HIS A 25 -11.70 -8.18 -11.28
N HIS A 26 -11.20 -7.71 -12.42
CA HIS A 26 -9.77 -7.59 -12.69
C HIS A 26 -9.05 -6.65 -11.71
N LEU A 27 -9.77 -5.69 -11.09
CA LEU A 27 -9.22 -4.80 -10.07
C LEU A 27 -9.01 -5.50 -8.72
N ALA A 28 -9.73 -6.61 -8.47
CA ALA A 28 -9.57 -7.43 -7.27
C ALA A 28 -8.52 -8.54 -7.43
N LEU A 29 -8.04 -8.79 -8.64
CA LEU A 29 -7.05 -9.82 -8.92
C LEU A 29 -5.64 -9.23 -8.84
N PRO A 30 -4.73 -9.84 -8.06
CA PRO A 30 -3.35 -9.40 -8.04
C PRO A 30 -2.70 -9.68 -9.40
N HIS A 31 -2.16 -8.64 -10.03
CA HIS A 31 -1.40 -8.76 -11.27
C HIS A 31 -0.05 -9.47 -11.07
N LEU A 32 0.44 -9.51 -9.83
CA LEU A 32 1.66 -10.18 -9.43
C LEU A 32 1.45 -10.78 -8.04
N SER A 33 1.65 -12.10 -7.93
CA SER A 33 1.68 -12.80 -6.65
C SER A 33 3.08 -13.32 -6.40
N VAL A 34 3.71 -12.85 -5.34
CA VAL A 34 5.05 -13.23 -4.92
C VAL A 34 5.01 -13.70 -3.47
N ARG A 35 6.00 -14.49 -3.06
CA ARG A 35 6.09 -15.01 -1.69
C ARG A 35 6.27 -13.90 -0.65
N ASP A 36 7.03 -12.87 -0.99
CA ASP A 36 7.47 -11.81 -0.08
C ASP A 36 7.92 -10.60 -0.88
N VAL A 37 7.85 -9.39 -0.30
CA VAL A 37 8.31 -8.13 -0.92
C VAL A 37 9.74 -8.23 -1.45
N ARG A 38 10.63 -8.98 -0.77
CA ARG A 38 12.01 -9.24 -1.23
C ARG A 38 12.12 -9.94 -2.57
N SER A 39 11.06 -10.62 -3.00
CA SER A 39 11.03 -11.35 -4.29
C SER A 39 10.65 -10.45 -5.46
N ILE A 40 10.36 -9.17 -5.22
CA ILE A 40 9.98 -8.22 -6.28
C ILE A 40 11.24 -7.73 -6.99
N ASP A 41 11.28 -7.88 -8.31
CA ASP A 41 12.29 -7.23 -9.15
C ASP A 41 11.87 -5.77 -9.43
N TRP A 42 12.35 -4.85 -8.59
CA TRP A 42 12.07 -3.43 -8.71
C TRP A 42 12.50 -2.85 -10.07
N ARG A 43 13.60 -3.34 -10.65
CA ARG A 43 14.13 -2.85 -11.92
C ARG A 43 13.26 -3.29 -13.08
N ASP A 44 12.73 -4.51 -13.05
CA ASP A 44 11.76 -4.99 -14.04
C ASP A 44 10.47 -4.16 -13.98
N LEU A 45 9.95 -3.87 -12.78
CA LEU A 45 8.82 -2.96 -12.63
C LEU A 45 9.13 -1.57 -13.21
N LYS A 46 10.29 -0.98 -12.92
CA LYS A 46 10.68 0.31 -13.51
C LYS A 46 10.76 0.25 -15.04
N ARG A 47 11.33 -0.81 -15.61
CA ARG A 47 11.42 -1.02 -17.07
C ARG A 47 10.04 -1.16 -17.72
N ARG A 48 9.07 -1.77 -17.03
CA ARG A 48 7.68 -1.87 -17.47
C ARG A 48 6.90 -0.55 -17.38
N GLY A 49 7.53 0.52 -16.90
CA GLY A 49 6.97 1.87 -16.94
C GLY A 49 6.35 2.37 -15.64
N PHE A 50 6.37 1.57 -14.57
CA PHE A 50 5.89 1.99 -13.25
C PHE A 50 6.68 3.22 -12.75
N LYS A 51 5.98 4.17 -12.12
CA LYS A 51 6.55 5.49 -11.77
C LYS A 51 6.94 5.62 -10.29
N GLY A 52 6.35 4.82 -9.43
CA GLY A 52 6.60 4.77 -7.99
C GLY A 52 5.98 3.52 -7.38
N VAL A 53 6.16 3.37 -6.07
CA VAL A 53 5.61 2.26 -5.29
C VAL A 53 4.88 2.81 -4.07
N VAL A 54 3.68 2.26 -3.80
CA VAL A 54 2.94 2.54 -2.58
C VAL A 54 2.86 1.25 -1.80
N PHE A 55 3.34 1.27 -0.56
CA PHE A 55 3.27 0.14 0.35
C PHE A 55 2.15 0.35 1.36
N ASP A 56 1.40 -0.71 1.66
CA ASP A 56 0.66 -0.78 2.92
C ASP A 56 1.65 -0.89 4.11
N LYS A 57 1.21 -0.54 5.34
CA LYS A 57 2.07 -0.58 6.53
C LYS A 57 1.95 -1.88 7.32
N ASP A 58 0.87 -2.02 8.07
CA ASP A 58 0.69 -3.08 9.06
C ASP A 58 0.47 -4.42 8.37
N ASN A 59 1.13 -5.49 8.84
CA ASN A 59 1.17 -6.81 8.18
C ASN A 59 1.83 -6.84 6.79
N THR A 60 2.32 -5.70 6.29
CA THR A 60 3.05 -5.60 5.03
C THR A 60 4.52 -5.26 5.25
N LEU A 61 4.80 -4.06 5.78
CA LEU A 61 6.15 -3.61 6.10
C LEU A 61 6.51 -3.84 7.57
N THR A 62 5.52 -3.90 8.45
CA THR A 62 5.71 -4.05 9.90
C THR A 62 4.89 -5.23 10.42
N ALA A 63 5.30 -5.78 11.58
CA ALA A 63 4.40 -6.60 12.37
C ALA A 63 3.13 -5.78 12.73
N PRO A 64 1.99 -6.44 13.00
CA PRO A 64 0.76 -5.72 13.35
C PRO A 64 0.98 -4.78 14.54
N TYR A 65 0.54 -3.52 14.40
CA TYR A 65 0.67 -2.43 15.39
C TYR A 65 2.12 -2.02 15.72
N SER A 66 3.11 -2.50 14.96
CA SER A 66 4.51 -2.13 15.13
C SER A 66 4.85 -0.87 14.34
N ASN A 67 5.78 -0.08 14.88
CA ASN A 67 6.40 1.04 14.17
C ASN A 67 7.78 0.71 13.61
N PHE A 68 8.22 -0.55 13.76
CA PHE A 68 9.51 -1.03 13.29
C PHE A 68 9.35 -1.81 12.00
N LEU A 69 10.17 -1.47 11.02
CA LEU A 69 10.31 -2.21 9.78
C LEU A 69 10.63 -3.68 10.09
N TRP A 70 9.97 -4.59 9.38
CA TRP A 70 10.29 -6.01 9.46
C TRP A 70 11.74 -6.23 8.99
N PRO A 71 12.63 -6.79 9.84
CA PRO A 71 14.08 -6.70 9.61
C PRO A 71 14.56 -7.21 8.25
N SER A 72 13.94 -8.27 7.71
CA SER A 72 14.35 -8.83 6.42
C SER A 72 14.06 -7.93 5.23
N LEU A 73 13.19 -6.93 5.37
CA LEU A 73 12.75 -6.08 4.26
C LEU A 73 13.71 -4.93 3.94
N SER A 74 14.66 -4.59 4.84
CA SER A 74 15.49 -3.37 4.72
C SER A 74 16.20 -3.26 3.37
N ASN A 75 16.96 -4.29 2.96
CA ASN A 75 17.73 -4.25 1.73
C ASN A 75 16.83 -4.08 0.49
N SER A 76 15.72 -4.81 0.45
CA SER A 76 14.79 -4.74 -0.69
C SER A 76 14.10 -3.37 -0.78
N LEU A 77 13.75 -2.77 0.36
CA LEU A 77 13.19 -1.41 0.37
C LEU A 77 14.21 -0.34 -0.02
N ASP A 78 15.48 -0.51 0.35
CA ASP A 78 16.53 0.42 -0.06
C ASP A 78 16.78 0.32 -1.57
N ASP A 79 16.79 -0.89 -2.14
CA ASP A 79 16.81 -1.10 -3.59
C ASP A 79 15.60 -0.46 -4.29
N CYS A 80 14.40 -0.61 -3.72
CA CYS A 80 13.18 0.02 -4.23
C CYS A 80 13.33 1.55 -4.26
N LYS A 81 13.77 2.16 -3.15
CA LYS A 81 13.98 3.62 -3.08
C LYS A 81 14.99 4.10 -4.13
N LEU A 82 16.07 3.35 -4.35
CA LEU A 82 17.08 3.67 -5.36
C LEU A 82 16.48 3.59 -6.78
N VAL A 83 15.78 2.51 -7.11
CA VAL A 83 15.19 2.29 -8.44
C VAL A 83 14.11 3.32 -8.76
N PHE A 84 13.29 3.68 -7.78
CA PHE A 84 12.22 4.66 -7.93
C PHE A 84 12.61 6.09 -7.55
N GLN A 85 13.89 6.34 -7.24
CA GLN A 85 14.43 7.67 -6.91
C GLN A 85 13.64 8.38 -5.80
N GLY A 86 13.23 7.62 -4.79
CA GLY A 86 12.43 8.15 -3.69
C GLY A 86 10.94 8.34 -3.97
N ASN A 87 10.42 8.00 -5.17
CA ASN A 87 8.98 7.92 -5.45
C ASN A 87 8.35 6.69 -4.79
N VAL A 88 8.42 6.66 -3.46
CA VAL A 88 7.92 5.59 -2.60
C VAL A 88 7.07 6.21 -1.51
N ALA A 89 5.85 5.72 -1.35
CA ALA A 89 4.92 6.16 -0.32
C ALA A 89 4.47 4.98 0.55
N ILE A 90 4.03 5.30 1.76
CA ILE A 90 3.35 4.35 2.65
C ILE A 90 1.92 4.84 2.81
N LEU A 91 0.97 3.96 2.51
CA LEU A 91 -0.44 4.15 2.80
C LEU A 91 -0.77 3.35 4.05
N SER A 92 -1.41 3.97 5.03
CA SER A 92 -1.81 3.31 6.27
C SER A 92 -3.13 3.89 6.74
N ASN A 93 -4.02 3.04 7.24
CA ASN A 93 -5.27 3.50 7.86
C ASN A 93 -5.06 4.31 9.15
N SER A 94 -3.85 4.28 9.72
CA SER A 94 -3.46 5.12 10.86
C SER A 94 -2.65 6.35 10.46
N ALA A 95 -2.44 6.56 9.15
CA ALA A 95 -1.81 7.77 8.63
C ALA A 95 -2.60 9.02 9.06
N GLY A 96 -1.96 9.90 9.84
CA GLY A 96 -2.59 11.11 10.36
C GLY A 96 -2.87 11.09 11.87
N ALA A 97 -2.74 9.94 12.55
CA ALA A 97 -2.60 9.94 14.00
C ALA A 97 -1.28 10.64 14.38
N VAL A 98 -1.31 11.48 15.43
CA VAL A 98 -0.21 12.36 15.88
C VAL A 98 1.15 11.64 16.00
N GLU A 99 1.12 10.33 16.19
CA GLU A 99 2.28 9.46 16.41
C GLU A 99 3.08 9.10 15.14
N PHE A 100 2.54 9.29 13.92
CA PHE A 100 3.16 8.79 12.68
C PHE A 100 4.00 9.82 11.89
N GLN A 101 4.04 11.08 12.34
CA GLN A 101 4.46 12.25 11.53
C GLN A 101 5.96 12.41 11.25
N ARG A 102 6.86 11.48 11.62
CA ARG A 102 8.31 11.82 11.66
C ARG A 102 9.25 11.20 10.63
N LYS A 103 8.84 10.29 9.74
CA LYS A 103 9.82 9.66 8.80
C LYS A 103 9.39 9.34 7.37
N PHE A 104 8.12 9.54 6.99
CA PHE A 104 7.65 9.18 5.65
C PHE A 104 6.70 10.23 5.09
N VAL A 105 6.80 10.50 3.79
CA VAL A 105 5.82 11.33 3.08
C VAL A 105 4.53 10.53 2.98
N LEU A 106 3.52 10.96 3.75
CA LEU A 106 2.15 10.50 3.61
C LEU A 106 1.59 11.13 2.34
N ILE A 107 1.26 10.30 1.35
CA ILE A 107 0.56 10.76 0.17
C ILE A 107 -0.87 10.23 0.24
N SER A 108 -1.84 11.13 0.30
CA SER A 108 -3.24 10.78 0.16
C SER A 108 -3.46 10.26 -1.26
N ILE A 109 -4.20 9.16 -1.42
CA ILE A 109 -4.54 8.59 -2.74
C ILE A 109 -5.25 9.64 -3.62
N SER A 110 -5.92 10.64 -3.03
CA SER A 110 -6.53 11.77 -3.74
C SER A 110 -5.54 12.65 -4.50
N ASP A 111 -4.26 12.65 -4.12
CA ASP A 111 -3.26 13.61 -4.62
C ASP A 111 -2.40 13.00 -5.74
N CYS A 112 -2.75 11.79 -6.18
CA CYS A 112 -1.92 10.97 -7.05
C CYS A 112 -2.64 10.56 -8.33
N ASN A 113 -2.20 11.12 -9.46
CA ASN A 113 -2.62 10.69 -10.79
C ASN A 113 -1.69 9.55 -11.26
N PHE A 114 -1.93 8.31 -10.79
CA PHE A 114 -1.12 7.14 -11.15
C PHE A 114 -1.86 6.23 -12.15
N PRO A 115 -1.33 6.04 -13.38
CA PRO A 115 -1.96 5.19 -14.39
C PRO A 115 -1.73 3.68 -14.20
N PHE A 116 -0.94 3.22 -13.22
CA PHE A 116 -0.66 1.79 -13.01
C PHE A 116 -0.55 1.45 -11.52
N TYR A 117 -1.44 0.59 -11.03
CA TYR A 117 -1.45 0.10 -9.65
C TYR A 117 -0.75 -1.25 -9.56
N LEU A 118 0.29 -1.35 -8.72
CA LEU A 118 0.65 -2.63 -8.09
C LEU A 118 -0.14 -2.71 -6.78
N ASN A 119 -1.34 -3.27 -6.84
CA ASN A 119 -2.09 -3.63 -5.63
C ASN A 119 -1.43 -4.85 -5.00
N VAL A 120 -0.57 -4.65 -4.00
CA VAL A 120 -0.26 -5.71 -3.04
C VAL A 120 -1.42 -5.74 -2.04
N LEU A 121 -2.56 -6.27 -2.48
CA LEU A 121 -3.69 -6.58 -1.62
C LEU A 121 -3.39 -7.92 -0.95
N TRP A 122 -3.11 -7.90 0.36
CA TRP A 122 -3.30 -9.07 1.20
C TRP A 122 -4.16 -8.66 2.39
N TRP A 123 -5.15 -9.49 2.66
CA TRP A 123 -6.16 -9.34 3.72
C TRP A 123 -5.54 -9.36 5.11
#